data_AF-A0A1Y4V5Y4-F1
#
_entry.id   AF-A0A1Y4V5Y4-F1
#
_cell.length_a   1.000
_cell.length_b   1.000
_cell.length_c   1.000
_cell.angle_alpha   90.00
_cell.angle_beta   90.00
_cell.angle_gamma   90.00
#
_symmetry.space_group_name_H-M   'P 1'
#
loop_
_entity.id
_entity.type
_entity.pdbx_description
1 polymer ?
#
loop_
_entity_poly.entity_id
_entity_poly.type
_entity_poly.pdbx_seq_one_letter_code
_entity_poly.pdbx_strand_id
1 'polypeptide(L)'
;MKSADITFSQIAEKRYLSDAIQVNSETIGLQLEFKESGKLAVYISYDGEKYSVVETRNFTTLNFARPVVGLIPGQYIKVECETQPVKAQYFESEE
;
A
#
# COMPACT_ATOMS: atom_id res chain seq x y z
N MET A 1 -7.71 -16.95 2.11
CA MET A 1 -7.49 -15.49 1.90
C MET A 1 -6.69 -14.98 3.08
N LYS A 2 -5.47 -14.58 2.83
CA LYS A 2 -4.54 -14.09 3.83
C LYS A 2 -4.72 -12.58 3.98
N SER A 3 -4.78 -12.10 5.21
CA SER A 3 -4.74 -10.67 5.51
C SER A 3 -3.58 -10.37 6.44
N ALA A 4 -2.89 -9.26 6.22
CA ALA A 4 -1.85 -8.80 7.13
C ALA A 4 -1.87 -7.27 7.26
N ASP A 5 -1.51 -6.81 8.45
CA ASP A 5 -1.41 -5.39 8.76
C ASP A 5 -0.21 -4.76 8.04
N ILE A 6 -0.38 -3.51 7.64
CA ILE A 6 0.66 -2.69 7.01
C ILE A 6 1.14 -1.67 8.04
N THR A 7 2.41 -1.76 8.39
CA THR A 7 3.06 -0.80 9.29
C THR A 7 3.56 0.40 8.49
N PHE A 8 3.34 1.61 9.02
CA PHE A 8 3.80 2.87 8.45
C PHE A 8 4.76 3.58 9.40
N SER A 9 5.82 4.14 8.82
CA SER A 9 6.75 5.05 9.50
C SER A 9 6.67 6.44 8.90
N GLN A 10 6.73 7.48 9.73
CA GLN A 10 6.85 8.84 9.24
C GLN A 10 8.29 9.09 8.80
N ILE A 11 8.49 9.47 7.54
CA ILE A 11 9.82 9.71 6.96
C ILE A 11 10.08 11.19 6.65
N ALA A 12 9.04 12.00 6.56
CA ALA A 12 9.11 13.46 6.49
C ALA A 12 7.79 14.09 6.95
N GLU A 13 7.72 15.42 6.96
CA GLU A 13 6.45 16.14 7.18
C GLU A 13 5.42 15.72 6.12
N LYS A 14 4.23 15.31 6.55
CA LYS A 14 3.15 14.81 5.69
C LYS A 14 3.60 13.71 4.73
N ARG A 15 4.48 12.82 5.19
CA ARG A 15 4.97 11.70 4.40
C ARG A 15 5.17 10.47 5.28
N TYR A 16 4.26 9.51 5.12
CA TYR A 16 4.27 8.21 5.79
C TYR A 16 4.52 7.14 4.75
N LEU A 17 5.51 6.28 5.00
CA LEU A 17 5.88 5.19 4.10
C LEU A 17 5.70 3.86 4.82
N SER A 18 5.12 2.89 4.13
CA SER A 18 5.00 1.54 4.67
C SER A 18 6.33 0.79 4.66
N ASP A 19 6.42 -0.22 5.51
CA ASP A 19 7.41 -1.28 5.32
C ASP A 19 7.21 -1.96 3.96
N ALA A 20 8.28 -2.57 3.44
CA ALA A 20 8.20 -3.36 2.22
C ALA A 20 7.40 -4.63 2.48
N ILE A 21 6.41 -4.91 1.64
CA ILE A 21 5.60 -6.12 1.71
C ILE A 21 5.90 -6.96 0.49
N GLN A 22 6.37 -8.18 0.69
CA GLN A 22 6.47 -9.14 -0.42
C GLN A 22 5.10 -9.75 -0.69
N VAL A 23 4.64 -9.66 -1.93
CA VAL A 23 3.38 -10.22 -2.40
C VAL A 23 3.65 -11.47 -3.23
N ASN A 24 2.73 -12.42 -3.18
CA ASN A 24 2.78 -13.71 -3.87
C ASN A 24 1.61 -13.92 -4.84
N SER A 25 0.70 -12.95 -4.97
CA SER A 25 -0.41 -12.96 -5.92
C SER A 25 -0.28 -11.86 -6.97
N GLU A 26 -0.89 -12.07 -8.13
CA GLU A 26 -0.99 -11.06 -9.20
C GLU A 26 -1.94 -9.91 -8.84
N THR A 27 -2.76 -10.09 -7.81
CA THR A 27 -3.68 -9.07 -7.30
C THR A 27 -3.75 -9.12 -5.79
N ILE A 28 -3.67 -7.95 -5.16
CA ILE A 28 -3.97 -7.79 -3.74
C ILE A 28 -5.08 -6.77 -3.53
N GLY A 29 -5.85 -6.90 -2.46
CA GLY A 29 -6.73 -5.86 -1.95
C GLY A 29 -5.98 -4.97 -0.96
N LEU A 30 -6.03 -3.65 -1.14
CA LEU A 30 -5.59 -2.68 -0.12
C LEU A 30 -6.79 -2.08 0.58
N GLN A 31 -6.76 -2.07 1.91
CA GLN A 31 -7.73 -1.37 2.75
C GLN A 31 -7.01 -0.47 3.74
N LEU A 32 -7.23 0.83 3.64
CA LEU A 32 -6.68 1.84 4.54
C LEU A 32 -7.79 2.75 5.06
N GLU A 33 -7.69 3.13 6.33
CA GLU A 33 -8.61 4.06 6.99
C GLU A 33 -7.82 5.26 7.51
N PHE A 34 -8.34 6.45 7.31
CA PHE A 34 -7.69 7.72 7.63
C PHE A 34 -8.60 8.61 8.48
N LYS A 35 -8.02 9.58 9.19
CA LYS A 35 -8.80 10.64 9.85
C LYS A 35 -9.05 11.86 8.96
N GLU A 36 -8.24 12.02 7.91
CA GLU A 36 -8.20 13.18 7.04
C GLU A 36 -7.92 12.73 5.60
N SER A 37 -8.45 13.47 4.63
CA SER A 37 -8.18 13.26 3.20
C SER A 37 -6.72 13.54 2.85
N GLY A 38 -6.24 12.98 1.75
CA GLY A 38 -4.88 13.24 1.27
C GLY A 38 -4.57 12.54 -0.04
N LYS A 39 -3.28 12.34 -0.29
CA LYS A 39 -2.77 11.56 -1.41
C LYS A 39 -2.13 10.26 -0.95
N LEU A 40 -2.30 9.22 -1.77
CA LEU A 40 -1.68 7.91 -1.65
C LEU A 40 -0.89 7.59 -2.93
N ALA A 41 0.24 6.92 -2.78
CA ALA A 41 1.00 6.35 -3.88
C ALA A 41 1.36 4.89 -3.60
N VAL A 42 1.23 4.04 -4.60
CA VAL A 42 1.68 2.63 -4.55
C VAL A 42 2.94 2.48 -5.37
N TYR A 43 3.93 1.86 -4.77
CA TYR A 43 5.21 1.56 -5.38
C TYR A 43 5.39 0.06 -5.47
N ILE A 44 6.02 -0.41 -6.55
CA ILE A 44 6.43 -1.80 -6.73
C ILE A 44 7.94 -1.89 -6.93
N SER A 45 8.52 -3.03 -6.57
CA SER A 45 9.92 -3.35 -6.79
C SER A 45 10.09 -4.85 -7.05
N TYR A 46 11.03 -5.20 -7.93
CA TYR A 46 11.40 -6.59 -8.20
C TYR A 46 12.51 -7.10 -7.27
N ASP A 47 13.35 -6.21 -6.76
CA ASP A 47 14.54 -6.52 -5.96
C ASP A 47 14.40 -6.11 -4.48
N GLY A 48 13.31 -5.42 -4.13
CA GLY A 48 13.08 -4.88 -2.79
C GLY A 48 13.85 -3.60 -2.49
N GLU A 49 14.64 -3.08 -3.45
CA GLU A 49 15.51 -1.91 -3.30
C GLU A 49 15.07 -0.75 -4.20
N LYS A 50 14.83 -1.03 -5.49
CA LYS A 50 14.45 -0.03 -6.49
C LYS A 50 12.95 -0.04 -6.70
N TYR A 51 12.31 1.02 -6.24
CA TYR A 51 10.86 1.18 -6.30
C TYR A 51 10.44 2.10 -7.43
N SER A 52 9.39 1.70 -8.15
CA SER A 52 8.72 2.51 -9.18
C SER A 52 7.27 2.74 -8.77
N VAL A 53 6.79 3.97 -8.95
CA VAL A 53 5.39 4.30 -8.68
C VAL A 53 4.49 3.75 -9.80
N VAL A 54 3.44 3.03 -9.43
CA VAL A 54 2.47 2.45 -10.37
C VAL A 54 1.09 3.08 -10.26
N GLU A 55 0.77 3.64 -9.10
CA GLU A 55 -0.50 4.30 -8.87
C GLU A 55 -0.29 5.50 -7.96
N THR A 56 -0.97 6.61 -8.29
CA THR A 56 -1.14 7.75 -7.38
C THR A 56 -2.60 8.17 -7.37
N ARG A 57 -3.13 8.46 -6.19
CA ARG A 57 -4.55 8.77 -6.00
C ARG A 57 -4.69 9.84 -4.93
N ASN A 58 -5.55 10.81 -5.20
CA ASN A 58 -6.15 11.59 -4.13
C ASN A 58 -7.33 10.81 -3.56
N PHE A 59 -7.51 10.83 -2.26
CA PHE A 59 -8.67 10.26 -1.58
C PHE A 59 -9.37 11.33 -0.75
N THR A 60 -10.67 11.47 -0.96
CA THR A 60 -11.54 12.36 -0.18
C THR A 60 -12.34 11.59 0.87
N THR A 61 -12.48 10.28 0.70
CA THR A 61 -13.14 9.39 1.65
C THR A 61 -12.15 8.88 2.68
N LEU A 62 -12.61 8.77 3.93
CA LEU A 62 -11.78 8.28 5.04
C LEU A 62 -11.48 6.78 4.94
N ASN A 63 -12.22 6.05 4.11
CA ASN A 63 -11.98 4.64 3.80
C ASN A 63 -11.49 4.52 2.35
N PHE A 64 -10.29 3.97 2.18
CA PHE A 64 -9.71 3.60 0.89
C PHE A 64 -9.71 2.07 0.79
N ALA A 65 -10.47 1.52 -0.15
CA ALA A 65 -10.53 0.09 -0.41
C ALA A 65 -10.48 -0.18 -1.92
N ARG A 66 -9.34 -0.69 -2.43
CA ARG A 66 -9.09 -0.88 -3.85
C ARG A 66 -8.16 -2.07 -4.10
N PRO A 67 -8.33 -2.81 -5.21
CA PRO A 67 -7.34 -3.78 -5.64
C PRO A 67 -6.13 -3.10 -6.30
N VAL A 68 -4.95 -3.67 -6.09
CA VAL A 68 -3.74 -3.43 -6.88
C VAL A 68 -3.54 -4.66 -7.76
N VAL A 69 -3.56 -4.47 -9.07
CA VAL A 69 -3.56 -5.55 -10.08
C VAL A 69 -2.29 -5.52 -10.92
N GLY A 70 -1.97 -6.64 -11.56
CA GLY A 70 -0.79 -6.76 -12.44
C GLY A 70 0.52 -6.85 -11.67
N LEU A 71 0.46 -7.37 -10.44
CA LEU A 71 1.63 -7.71 -9.63
C LEU A 71 2.24 -9.01 -10.15
N ILE A 72 3.51 -9.23 -9.84
CA ILE A 72 4.20 -10.50 -10.13
C ILE A 72 4.53 -11.15 -8.78
N PRO A 73 4.20 -12.44 -8.59
CA PRO A 73 4.57 -13.17 -7.37
C PRO A 73 6.05 -13.04 -7.04
N GLY A 74 6.36 -12.70 -5.78
CA GLY A 74 7.70 -12.42 -5.28
C GLY A 74 8.11 -10.95 -5.34
N GLN A 75 7.32 -10.06 -5.97
CA GLN A 75 7.55 -8.62 -5.94
C GLN A 75 7.32 -8.02 -4.56
N TYR A 76 7.90 -6.84 -4.36
CA TYR A 76 7.69 -6.02 -3.18
C TYR A 76 6.82 -4.83 -3.51
N ILE A 77 5.96 -4.46 -2.57
CA ILE A 77 5.19 -3.23 -2.63
C ILE A 77 5.51 -2.32 -1.44
N LYS A 78 5.33 -1.02 -1.65
CA LYS A 78 5.25 -0.01 -0.59
C LYS A 78 4.09 0.93 -0.86
N VAL A 79 3.51 1.45 0.21
CA VAL A 79 2.46 2.45 0.16
C VAL A 79 2.98 3.72 0.83
N GLU A 80 2.87 4.85 0.13
CA GLU A 80 3.13 6.17 0.69
C GLU A 80 1.80 6.91 0.87
N CYS A 81 1.64 7.62 1.99
CA CYS A 81 0.46 8.41 2.30
C CYS A 81 0.87 9.78 2.86
N GLU A 82 0.10 10.83 2.55
CA GLU A 82 0.31 12.16 3.12
C GLU A 82 -0.14 12.27 4.59
N THR A 83 -1.12 11.45 4.97
CA THR A 83 -1.66 11.37 6.33
C THR A 83 -1.46 9.98 6.92
N GLN A 84 -1.34 9.88 8.24
CA GLN A 84 -1.14 8.59 8.90
C GLN A 84 -2.43 7.77 8.84
N PRO A 85 -2.38 6.53 8.32
CA PRO A 85 -3.51 5.60 8.42
C PRO A 85 -3.79 5.23 9.87
N VAL A 86 -5.06 5.18 10.25
CA VAL A 86 -5.54 4.62 11.53
C VAL A 86 -5.53 3.10 11.49
N LYS A 87 -5.83 2.55 10.32
CA LYS A 87 -5.81 1.12 10.03
C LYS A 87 -5.29 0.94 8.61
N ALA A 88 -4.45 -0.06 8.39
CA ALA A 88 -3.99 -0.41 7.07
C ALA A 88 -3.74 -1.91 6.98
N GLN A 89 -4.34 -2.54 5.98
CA GLN A 89 -4.29 -3.98 5.75
C GLN A 89 -4.18 -4.24 4.26
N TYR A 90 -3.52 -5.35 3.92
CA TYR A 90 -3.63 -5.93 2.59
C TYR A 90 -4.24 -7.33 2.67
N PHE A 91 -4.90 -7.71 1.58
CA PHE A 91 -5.54 -9.00 1.40
C PHE A 91 -4.98 -9.66 0.16
N GLU A 92 -4.58 -10.92 0.31
CA GLU A 92 -4.03 -11.74 -0.76
C GLU A 92 -4.85 -13.03 -0.85
N SER A 93 -5.25 -13.39 -2.07
CA SER A 93 -5.85 -14.69 -2.33
C SER A 93 -4.79 -15.77 -2.15
N GLU A 94 -5.11 -16.81 -1.40
CA GLU A 94 -4.34 -18.05 -1.46
C GLU A 94 -4.85 -18.79 -2.69
N GLU A 95 -3.98 -19.06 -3.65
CA GLU A 95 -4.26 -20.00 -4.75
C GLU A 95 -4.40 -21.44 -4.21
#